data_AF-A0A3S1BSI8-F1
#
_entry.id   AF-A0A3S1BSI8-F1
#
_cell.length_a   1.000
_cell.length_b   1.000
_cell.length_c   1.000
_cell.angle_alpha   90.00
_cell.angle_beta   90.00
_cell.angle_gamma   90.00
#
_symmetry.space_group_name_H-M   'P 1'
#
loop_
_entity.id
_entity.type
_entity.pdbx_description
1 polymer ?
#
loop_
_entity_poly.entity_id
_entity_poly.type
_entity_poly.pdbx_seq_one_letter_code
_entity_poly.pdbx_strand_id
1 'polypeptide(L)'
;IDIDGSPPQTEPEVKGFLTLNIFYYGLLGATQDYFFVDTITGFDSTGSLLSVTVNNRSSVLDYSRTLGSLPPGRYYGFSTYVQYDKILATEDGGEKFSDVLLFTLNNPTLESQFGCYGQLLGGASMTAGRNHSLVSPAVRSSYLSLQCALGWEGTGVDDSYYIDHALDYAAMFEPYGEGKYLGWHEEDLADWKHQLHGDQYKHLIDVKIRYDIDNYLWCPNCVGSDFRVDCRYNNEHRGLMISGYLASHRQNMRMRRRQQGGLRADHDFRHPYITGMTQHD
;
A
#
# COMPACT_ATOMS: atom_id res chain seq x y z
N ILE A 1 11.40 -5.94 -5.24
CA ILE A 1 11.99 -4.72 -4.66
C ILE A 1 11.61 -4.72 -3.20
N ASP A 2 12.55 -4.46 -2.33
CA ASP A 2 12.36 -4.32 -0.90
C ASP A 2 13.14 -3.07 -0.46
N ILE A 3 12.52 -2.21 0.32
CA ILE A 3 13.06 -0.91 0.72
C ILE A 3 12.84 -0.79 2.20
N ASP A 4 13.93 -0.74 2.93
CA ASP A 4 13.91 -0.71 4.38
C ASP A 4 14.59 0.57 4.86
N GLY A 5 13.83 1.47 5.47
CA GLY A 5 14.36 2.69 6.10
C GLY A 5 15.06 2.43 7.44
N SER A 6 15.30 1.18 7.83
CA SER A 6 15.99 0.83 9.07
C SER A 6 17.51 0.90 8.88
N PRO A 7 18.21 1.89 9.45
CA PRO A 7 19.66 1.96 9.37
C PRO A 7 20.31 0.79 10.15
N PRO A 8 21.37 0.16 9.63
CA PRO A 8 22.12 -0.84 10.37
C PRO A 8 22.79 -0.22 11.59
N GLN A 9 22.74 -0.91 12.73
CA GLN A 9 23.39 -0.44 13.97
C GLN A 9 24.91 -0.25 13.84
N THR A 10 25.54 -0.95 12.90
CA THR A 10 26.99 -0.95 12.68
C THR A 10 27.46 0.17 11.75
N GLU A 11 26.56 0.76 10.95
CA GLU A 11 26.89 1.78 9.93
C GLU A 11 25.85 2.91 10.02
N PRO A 12 25.93 3.79 11.03
CA PRO A 12 24.91 4.82 11.31
C PRO A 12 24.76 5.86 10.19
N GLU A 13 25.72 5.96 9.28
CA GLU A 13 25.67 6.77 8.07
C GLU A 13 24.77 6.18 6.96
N VAL A 14 24.48 4.87 7.01
CA VAL A 14 23.58 4.20 6.08
C VAL A 14 22.15 4.48 6.53
N LYS A 15 21.35 5.18 5.70
CA LYS A 15 19.96 5.51 6.06
C LYS A 15 18.97 4.36 5.90
N GLY A 16 19.38 3.27 5.26
CA GLY A 16 18.55 2.10 4.99
C GLY A 16 19.05 1.30 3.79
N PHE A 17 18.22 0.37 3.32
CA PHE A 17 18.56 -0.57 2.26
C PHE A 17 17.54 -0.56 1.14
N LEU A 18 18.03 -0.59 -0.10
CA LEU A 18 17.25 -0.89 -1.29
C LEU A 18 17.71 -2.25 -1.82
N THR A 19 16.85 -3.25 -1.73
CA THR A 19 17.12 -4.62 -2.18
C THR A 19 16.27 -4.95 -3.41
N LEU A 20 16.93 -5.29 -4.51
CA LEU A 20 16.27 -5.74 -5.73
C LEU A 20 16.36 -7.26 -5.87
N ASN A 21 15.25 -7.94 -5.58
CA ASN A 21 15.13 -9.39 -5.75
C ASN A 21 14.51 -9.72 -7.11
N ILE A 22 15.26 -10.40 -7.97
CA ILE A 22 14.83 -10.76 -9.33
C ILE A 22 14.67 -12.27 -9.43
N PHE A 23 13.43 -12.71 -9.68
CA PHE A 23 13.10 -14.10 -9.98
C PHE A 23 12.82 -14.21 -11.47
N TYR A 24 13.55 -15.06 -12.17
CA TYR A 24 13.28 -15.38 -13.56
C TYR A 24 13.01 -16.88 -13.69
N TYR A 25 12.06 -17.23 -14.56
CA TYR A 25 11.76 -18.61 -14.92
C TYR A 25 12.05 -18.79 -16.40
N GLY A 26 13.11 -19.54 -16.75
CA GLY A 26 13.52 -19.80 -18.14
C GLY A 26 14.91 -19.26 -18.51
N LEU A 27 15.17 -19.11 -19.81
CA LEU A 27 16.41 -18.53 -20.33
C LEU A 27 16.32 -17.00 -20.33
N LEU A 28 17.31 -16.34 -19.74
CA LEU A 28 17.41 -14.88 -19.66
C LEU A 28 17.62 -14.24 -21.05
N GLY A 29 16.70 -13.37 -21.48
CA GLY A 29 16.84 -12.53 -22.66
C GLY A 29 17.51 -11.20 -22.32
N ALA A 30 18.71 -10.96 -22.83
CA ALA A 30 19.66 -9.98 -22.30
C ALA A 30 19.38 -8.48 -22.57
N THR A 31 18.26 -8.04 -23.14
CA THR A 31 18.21 -6.68 -23.76
C THR A 31 17.00 -5.79 -23.50
N GLN A 32 15.86 -6.25 -23.00
CA GLN A 32 14.70 -5.34 -22.76
C GLN A 32 14.08 -5.44 -21.36
N ASP A 33 14.20 -6.58 -20.68
CA ASP A 33 13.55 -6.79 -19.38
C ASP A 33 14.24 -6.08 -18.21
N TYR A 34 15.42 -5.48 -18.43
CA TYR A 34 16.27 -4.93 -17.38
C TYR A 34 16.38 -3.41 -17.35
N PHE A 35 15.79 -2.65 -18.29
CA PHE A 35 15.97 -1.19 -18.29
C PHE A 35 15.59 -0.53 -16.95
N PHE A 36 14.54 -1.04 -16.29
CA PHE A 36 14.16 -0.59 -14.95
C PHE A 36 15.12 -1.04 -13.85
N VAL A 37 15.65 -2.26 -13.93
CA VAL A 37 16.70 -2.74 -13.02
C VAL A 37 17.94 -1.88 -13.16
N ASP A 38 18.33 -1.54 -14.38
CA ASP A 38 19.46 -0.67 -14.67
C ASP A 38 19.19 0.77 -14.25
N THR A 39 17.94 1.24 -14.36
CA THR A 39 17.53 2.58 -13.88
C THR A 39 17.57 2.65 -12.35
N ILE A 40 17.09 1.62 -11.65
CA ILE A 40 17.12 1.56 -10.18
C ILE A 40 18.53 1.34 -9.65
N THR A 41 19.30 0.43 -10.26
CA THR A 41 20.68 0.15 -9.82
C THR A 41 21.66 1.23 -10.27
N GLY A 42 21.36 1.92 -11.36
CA GLY A 42 22.07 3.10 -11.85
C GLY A 42 21.66 4.41 -11.18
N PHE A 43 20.75 4.37 -10.19
CA PHE A 43 20.44 5.52 -9.34
C PHE A 43 21.60 5.75 -8.35
N ASP A 44 22.75 6.15 -8.88
CA ASP A 44 23.89 6.71 -8.15
C ASP A 44 24.10 8.16 -8.57
N SER A 45 23.00 8.90 -8.72
CA SER A 45 23.06 10.31 -9.16
C SER A 45 23.74 11.23 -8.13
N THR A 46 23.95 10.75 -6.89
CA THR A 46 24.43 11.55 -5.75
C THR A 46 25.60 10.93 -4.98
N GLY A 47 26.16 9.77 -5.39
CA GLY A 47 27.21 9.09 -4.62
C GLY A 47 26.71 8.51 -3.29
N SER A 48 25.40 8.31 -3.16
CA SER A 48 24.73 7.89 -1.91
C SER A 48 24.68 6.36 -1.74
N LEU A 49 25.08 5.62 -2.78
CA LEU A 49 25.14 4.16 -2.75
C LEU A 49 26.45 3.71 -2.10
N LEU A 50 26.40 3.33 -0.83
CA LEU A 50 27.59 2.94 -0.07
C LEU A 50 28.13 1.54 -0.46
N SER A 51 27.25 0.60 -0.85
CA SER A 51 27.66 -0.72 -1.31
C SER A 51 26.58 -1.43 -2.14
N VAL A 52 27.01 -2.35 -3.02
CA VAL A 52 26.12 -3.25 -3.78
C VAL A 52 26.52 -4.69 -3.48
N THR A 53 25.57 -5.49 -3.00
CA THR A 53 25.78 -6.92 -2.77
C THR A 53 24.84 -7.74 -3.66
N VAL A 54 25.41 -8.65 -4.46
CA VAL A 54 24.63 -9.58 -5.29
C VAL A 54 24.62 -10.96 -4.65
N ASN A 55 23.43 -11.40 -4.23
CA ASN A 55 23.23 -12.71 -3.60
C ASN A 55 22.47 -13.65 -4.53
N ASN A 56 23.15 -14.66 -5.07
CA ASN A 56 22.50 -15.71 -5.85
C ASN A 56 21.79 -16.70 -4.93
N ARG A 57 20.49 -16.93 -5.16
CA ARG A 57 19.68 -17.91 -4.43
C ARG A 57 19.28 -19.06 -5.34
N SER A 58 19.29 -20.28 -4.80
CA SER A 58 18.94 -21.51 -5.52
C SER A 58 17.44 -21.73 -5.68
N SER A 59 16.60 -21.13 -4.84
CA SER A 59 15.15 -21.29 -4.90
C SER A 59 14.39 -20.11 -4.30
N VAL A 60 13.11 -19.99 -4.67
CA VAL A 60 12.16 -19.03 -4.06
C VAL A 60 11.98 -19.30 -2.56
N LEU A 61 12.07 -20.57 -2.14
CA LEU A 61 11.96 -20.95 -0.73
C LEU A 61 13.15 -20.48 0.09
N ASP A 62 14.36 -20.54 -0.47
CA ASP A 62 15.56 -20.00 0.18
C ASP A 62 15.44 -18.49 0.35
N TYR A 63 14.89 -17.80 -0.67
CA TYR A 63 14.59 -16.38 -0.59
C TYR A 63 13.54 -16.07 0.49
N SER A 64 12.42 -16.78 0.53
CA SER A 64 11.33 -16.48 1.48
C SER A 64 11.77 -16.63 2.93
N ARG A 65 12.77 -17.47 3.21
CA ARG A 65 13.38 -17.62 4.55
C ARG A 65 14.30 -16.46 4.93
N THR A 66 14.73 -15.67 3.96
CA THR A 66 15.63 -14.52 4.14
C THR A 66 14.91 -13.18 4.10
N LEU A 67 13.64 -13.18 3.67
CA LEU A 67 12.78 -12.02 3.86
C LEU A 67 12.65 -11.75 5.36
N GLY A 68 13.06 -10.56 5.78
CA GLY A 68 12.85 -10.10 7.14
C GLY A 68 11.36 -10.23 7.49
N SER A 69 11.06 -10.59 8.74
CA SER A 69 9.71 -10.41 9.24
C SER A 69 9.38 -8.91 9.21
N LEU A 70 8.11 -8.57 8.98
CA LEU A 70 7.61 -7.22 9.26
C LEU A 70 8.11 -6.78 10.65
N PRO A 71 8.42 -5.48 10.82
CA PRO A 71 8.93 -4.97 12.09
C PRO A 71 8.01 -5.46 13.22
N PRO A 72 8.55 -6.11 14.27
CA PRO A 72 7.74 -6.41 15.44
C PRO A 72 7.20 -5.09 15.99
N GLY A 73 5.90 -5.03 16.31
CA GLY A 73 5.28 -3.81 16.82
C GLY A 73 3.96 -3.48 16.15
N ARG A 74 3.57 -2.20 16.24
CA ARG A 74 2.38 -1.65 15.59
C ARG A 74 2.76 -1.21 14.19
N TYR A 75 1.84 -1.37 13.24
CA TYR A 75 2.08 -0.91 11.87
C TYR A 75 0.79 -0.49 11.19
N TYR A 76 0.91 0.41 10.22
CA TYR A 76 -0.14 0.74 9.27
C TYR A 76 0.37 0.54 7.85
N GLY A 77 -0.31 -0.32 7.11
CA GLY A 77 0.06 -0.70 5.76
C GLY A 77 -0.84 -0.06 4.71
N PHE A 78 -0.26 0.24 3.56
CA PHE A 78 -0.99 0.60 2.35
C PHE A 78 -0.42 -0.15 1.15
N SER A 79 -1.18 -0.18 0.06
CA SER A 79 -0.65 -0.67 -1.21
C SER A 79 -1.04 0.23 -2.37
N THR A 80 -0.44 -0.02 -3.52
CA THR A 80 -0.84 0.57 -4.79
C THR A 80 -0.39 -0.35 -5.91
N TYR A 81 -1.19 -0.45 -6.96
CA TYR A 81 -0.66 -0.98 -8.20
C TYR A 81 -0.16 0.14 -9.11
N VAL A 82 1.15 0.22 -9.27
CA VAL A 82 1.80 1.26 -10.06
C VAL A 82 1.62 0.96 -11.55
N GLN A 83 1.13 1.95 -12.29
CA GLN A 83 0.91 1.86 -13.73
C GLN A 83 2.09 2.47 -14.49
N TYR A 84 2.59 1.75 -15.50
CA TYR A 84 3.77 2.20 -16.27
C TYR A 84 3.51 3.50 -17.06
N ASP A 85 2.33 3.60 -17.68
CA ASP A 85 1.90 4.77 -18.44
C ASP A 85 1.78 6.03 -17.56
N LYS A 86 1.44 5.87 -16.28
CA LYS A 86 1.41 6.99 -15.31
C LYS A 86 2.79 7.47 -14.91
N ILE A 87 3.77 6.56 -14.76
CA ILE A 87 5.17 6.95 -14.53
C ILE A 87 5.71 7.71 -15.74
N LEU A 88 5.38 7.28 -16.96
CA LEU A 88 5.86 7.91 -18.18
C LEU A 88 5.01 9.10 -18.66
N ALA A 89 4.00 9.51 -17.89
CA ALA A 89 3.11 10.60 -18.29
C ALA A 89 3.83 11.96 -18.34
N THR A 90 4.95 12.11 -17.61
CA THR A 90 5.81 13.29 -17.64
C THR A 90 7.26 12.90 -17.94
N GLU A 91 8.02 13.82 -18.52
CA GLU A 91 9.44 13.62 -18.84
C GLU A 91 10.29 13.26 -17.59
N ASP A 92 9.88 13.78 -16.43
CA ASP A 92 10.51 13.57 -15.11
C ASP A 92 9.79 12.54 -14.23
N GLY A 93 8.80 11.81 -14.75
CA GLY A 93 7.92 11.00 -13.92
C GLY A 93 8.62 9.78 -13.29
N GLY A 94 9.63 9.22 -13.96
CA GLY A 94 10.50 8.17 -13.40
C GLY A 94 11.37 8.67 -12.23
N GLU A 95 11.89 9.89 -12.33
CA GLU A 95 12.67 10.53 -11.25
C GLU A 95 11.77 10.81 -10.06
N LYS A 96 10.61 11.46 -10.26
CA LYS A 96 9.65 11.73 -9.18
C LYS A 96 9.13 10.46 -8.51
N PHE A 97 8.86 9.40 -9.28
CA PHE A 97 8.48 8.12 -8.69
C PHE A 97 9.60 7.54 -7.83
N SER A 98 10.85 7.65 -8.29
CA SER A 98 12.03 7.22 -7.53
C SER A 98 12.20 8.05 -6.26
N ASP A 99 12.01 9.37 -6.31
CA ASP A 99 12.06 10.23 -5.13
C ASP A 99 11.01 9.85 -4.09
N VAL A 100 9.78 9.59 -4.53
CA VAL A 100 8.72 9.08 -3.64
C VAL A 100 9.13 7.74 -3.05
N LEU A 101 9.63 6.82 -3.87
CA LEU A 101 10.08 5.50 -3.42
C LEU A 101 11.21 5.58 -2.37
N LEU A 102 12.12 6.54 -2.53
CA LEU A 102 13.28 6.79 -1.66
C LEU A 102 12.95 7.70 -0.46
N PHE A 103 11.72 8.22 -0.36
CA PHE A 103 11.26 9.01 0.79
C PHE A 103 11.45 8.22 2.10
N THR A 104 11.23 6.90 2.07
CA THR A 104 11.42 5.99 3.22
C THR A 104 12.84 6.02 3.76
N LEU A 105 13.83 6.07 2.86
CA LEU A 105 15.24 6.10 3.21
C LEU A 105 15.68 7.47 3.73
N ASN A 106 14.99 8.54 3.35
CA ASN A 106 15.37 9.89 3.73
C ASN A 106 14.76 10.39 5.03
N ASN A 107 13.76 9.70 5.57
CA ASN A 107 13.04 10.10 6.79
C ASN A 107 12.95 8.97 7.85
N PRO A 108 14.05 8.28 8.21
CA PRO A 108 14.02 7.37 9.34
C PRO A 108 13.82 8.17 10.63
N THR A 109 12.96 7.67 11.52
CA THR A 109 12.84 8.22 12.88
C THR A 109 13.31 7.18 13.89
N LEU A 110 13.63 7.61 15.12
CA LEU A 110 14.01 6.68 16.19
C LEU A 110 12.86 5.77 16.62
N GLU A 111 11.62 6.20 16.42
CA GLU A 111 10.41 5.56 16.97
C GLU A 111 9.54 4.91 15.88
N SER A 112 9.80 5.22 14.60
CA SER A 112 9.06 4.69 13.47
C SER A 112 9.92 4.55 12.21
N GLN A 113 9.58 3.55 11.40
CA GLN A 113 10.31 3.20 10.18
C GLN A 113 9.36 2.80 9.06
N PHE A 114 9.61 3.32 7.86
CA PHE A 114 8.92 2.86 6.66
C PHE A 114 9.63 1.64 6.06
N GLY A 115 8.84 0.67 5.64
CA GLY A 115 9.27 -0.45 4.80
C GLY A 115 8.36 -0.59 3.60
N CYS A 116 8.92 -0.84 2.41
CA CYS A 116 8.15 -1.07 1.19
C CYS A 116 8.60 -2.33 0.47
N TYR A 117 7.64 -3.20 0.13
CA TYR A 117 7.82 -4.37 -0.71
C TYR A 117 7.10 -4.19 -2.04
N GLY A 118 7.84 -4.30 -3.13
CA GLY A 118 7.34 -4.23 -4.50
C GLY A 118 7.53 -5.54 -5.26
N GLN A 119 6.47 -6.06 -5.86
CA GLN A 119 6.52 -7.19 -6.79
C GLN A 119 6.26 -6.71 -8.22
N LEU A 120 7.22 -6.93 -9.12
CA LEU A 120 7.03 -6.66 -10.54
C LEU A 120 5.91 -7.56 -11.10
N LEU A 121 5.01 -6.92 -11.82
CA LEU A 121 3.90 -7.54 -12.54
C LEU A 121 4.21 -7.53 -14.04
N GLY A 122 3.43 -8.29 -14.82
CA GLY A 122 3.71 -8.48 -16.24
C GLY A 122 3.50 -9.91 -16.73
N GLY A 123 3.94 -10.18 -17.97
CA GLY A 123 3.93 -11.51 -18.57
C GLY A 123 2.55 -12.16 -18.55
N ALA A 124 2.44 -13.35 -17.96
CA ALA A 124 1.17 -14.10 -17.88
C ALA A 124 0.06 -13.36 -17.12
N SER A 125 0.42 -12.42 -16.24
CA SER A 125 -0.59 -11.58 -15.58
C SER A 125 -1.26 -10.63 -16.58
N MET A 126 -0.58 -10.19 -17.64
CA MET A 126 -1.13 -9.29 -18.66
C MET A 126 -1.80 -10.04 -19.84
N THR A 127 -1.50 -11.31 -20.05
CA THR A 127 -2.04 -12.08 -21.18
C THR A 127 -3.49 -12.50 -20.99
N ALA A 128 -3.93 -12.72 -19.74
CA ALA A 128 -5.32 -12.96 -19.45
C ALA A 128 -6.12 -11.65 -19.62
N GLY A 129 -7.22 -11.69 -20.37
CA GLY A 129 -8.07 -10.52 -20.58
C GLY A 129 -8.50 -9.89 -19.25
N ARG A 130 -8.72 -8.55 -19.24
CA ARG A 130 -9.06 -7.78 -18.03
C ARG A 130 -10.22 -8.36 -17.19
N ASN A 131 -11.14 -9.09 -17.84
CA ASN A 131 -12.32 -9.68 -17.21
C ASN A 131 -12.26 -11.22 -17.11
N HIS A 132 -11.10 -11.84 -17.35
CA HIS A 132 -10.95 -13.30 -17.39
C HIS A 132 -11.08 -13.96 -15.98
N SER A 133 -10.99 -13.16 -14.92
CA SER A 133 -11.05 -13.64 -13.53
C SER A 133 -11.62 -12.56 -12.60
N LEU A 134 -11.96 -12.93 -11.36
CA LEU A 134 -12.39 -12.01 -10.29
C LEU A 134 -11.25 -11.17 -9.69
N VAL A 135 -10.08 -11.18 -10.32
CA VAL A 135 -8.92 -10.38 -9.92
C VAL A 135 -9.14 -8.94 -10.40
N SER A 136 -8.77 -7.95 -9.59
CA SER A 136 -8.86 -6.53 -9.95
C SER A 136 -8.24 -6.29 -11.34
N PRO A 137 -8.92 -5.56 -12.25
CA PRO A 137 -8.38 -5.22 -13.56
C PRO A 137 -7.05 -4.47 -13.48
N ALA A 138 -6.82 -3.70 -12.40
CA ALA A 138 -5.57 -3.00 -12.17
C ALA A 138 -4.37 -3.96 -12.23
N VAL A 139 -4.45 -5.14 -11.59
CA VAL A 139 -3.38 -6.16 -11.61
C VAL A 139 -2.90 -6.50 -13.02
N ARG A 140 -3.82 -6.48 -13.99
CA ARG A 140 -3.57 -6.87 -15.38
C ARG A 140 -2.89 -5.79 -16.21
N SER A 141 -2.96 -4.51 -15.81
CA SER A 141 -2.28 -3.39 -16.48
C SER A 141 -1.10 -2.82 -15.70
N SER A 142 -0.91 -3.29 -14.47
CA SER A 142 0.10 -2.74 -13.57
C SER A 142 1.49 -3.26 -13.90
N TYR A 143 2.47 -2.40 -13.63
CA TYR A 143 3.88 -2.72 -13.72
C TYR A 143 4.44 -3.26 -12.40
N LEU A 144 3.97 -2.73 -11.28
CA LEU A 144 4.46 -3.06 -9.95
C LEU A 144 3.29 -3.13 -8.96
N SER A 145 3.22 -4.19 -8.16
CA SER A 145 2.42 -4.23 -6.95
C SER A 145 3.28 -3.75 -5.79
N LEU A 146 3.08 -2.52 -5.34
CA LEU A 146 3.82 -1.93 -4.23
C LEU A 146 2.99 -1.99 -2.95
N GLN A 147 3.60 -2.46 -1.88
CA GLN A 147 3.05 -2.52 -0.53
C GLN A 147 4.02 -1.78 0.36
N CYS A 148 3.52 -0.87 1.19
CA CYS A 148 4.35 -0.15 2.16
C CYS A 148 3.70 -0.25 3.53
N ALA A 149 4.51 -0.05 4.56
CA ALA A 149 4.05 0.05 5.93
C ALA A 149 4.93 1.02 6.70
N LEU A 150 4.30 1.78 7.60
CA LEU A 150 4.99 2.45 8.69
C LEU A 150 4.87 1.55 9.92
N GLY A 151 5.99 1.12 10.48
CA GLY A 151 6.05 0.44 11.77
C GLY A 151 6.49 1.39 12.87
N TRP A 152 5.96 1.24 14.08
CA TRP A 152 6.37 2.03 15.26
C TRP A 152 6.20 1.25 16.56
N GLU A 153 6.94 1.69 17.57
CA GLU A 153 6.83 1.20 18.94
C GLU A 153 5.78 2.01 19.73
N GLY A 154 5.13 1.39 20.71
CA GLY A 154 4.27 2.12 21.64
C GLY A 154 3.02 1.39 22.12
N THR A 155 2.23 2.11 22.91
CA THR A 155 1.02 1.57 23.59
C THR A 155 -0.26 1.73 22.77
N GLY A 156 -0.21 2.48 21.68
CA GLY A 156 -1.35 2.79 20.81
C GLY A 156 -1.97 4.17 21.01
N VAL A 157 -1.48 4.96 21.98
CA VAL A 157 -1.95 6.35 22.20
C VAL A 157 -1.65 7.24 20.99
N ASP A 158 -0.51 7.03 20.35
CA ASP A 158 -0.02 7.85 19.24
C ASP A 158 -0.37 7.25 17.86
N ASP A 159 -1.23 6.23 17.79
CA ASP A 159 -1.56 5.56 16.54
C ASP A 159 -2.09 6.51 15.47
N SER A 160 -2.94 7.47 15.84
CA SER A 160 -3.48 8.43 14.87
C SER A 160 -2.38 9.24 14.21
N TYR A 161 -1.35 9.63 14.97
CA TYR A 161 -0.22 10.39 14.44
C TYR A 161 0.53 9.58 13.38
N TYR A 162 0.86 8.31 13.68
CA TYR A 162 1.57 7.45 12.73
C TYR A 162 0.72 7.02 11.54
N ILE A 163 -0.57 6.75 11.76
CA ILE A 163 -1.52 6.44 10.67
C ILE A 163 -1.62 7.62 9.71
N ASP A 164 -1.74 8.86 10.20
CA ASP A 164 -1.80 10.05 9.36
C ASP A 164 -0.53 10.19 8.51
N HIS A 165 0.66 9.94 9.08
CA HIS A 165 1.92 9.95 8.31
C HIS A 165 1.99 8.84 7.26
N ALA A 166 1.48 7.65 7.56
CA ALA A 166 1.43 6.56 6.60
C ALA A 166 0.48 6.89 5.43
N LEU A 167 -0.64 7.56 5.71
CA LEU A 167 -1.59 8.03 4.70
C LEU A 167 -1.02 9.18 3.86
N ASP A 168 -0.30 10.12 4.46
CA ASP A 168 0.40 11.19 3.73
C ASP A 168 1.42 10.60 2.75
N TYR A 169 2.14 9.55 3.17
CA TYR A 169 3.06 8.86 2.27
C TYR A 169 2.32 8.06 1.19
N ALA A 170 1.20 7.41 1.52
CA ALA A 170 0.35 6.73 0.54
C ALA A 170 -0.17 7.70 -0.54
N ALA A 171 -0.51 8.94 -0.16
CA ALA A 171 -0.99 9.97 -1.07
C ALA A 171 0.05 10.36 -2.13
N MET A 172 1.35 10.27 -1.81
CA MET A 172 2.43 10.52 -2.77
C MET A 172 2.44 9.52 -3.93
N PHE A 173 1.85 8.34 -3.76
CA PHE A 173 1.74 7.30 -4.79
C PHE A 173 0.48 7.38 -5.66
N GLU A 174 -0.52 8.18 -5.27
CA GLU A 174 -1.78 8.30 -6.02
C GLU A 174 -1.59 8.67 -7.50
N PRO A 175 -0.67 9.60 -7.87
CA PRO A 175 -0.46 9.96 -9.28
C PRO A 175 0.05 8.80 -10.14
N TYR A 176 0.72 7.82 -9.55
CA TYR A 176 1.36 6.70 -10.24
C TYR A 176 0.54 5.40 -10.18
N GLY A 177 -0.43 5.35 -9.27
CA GLY A 177 -1.15 4.13 -8.90
C GLY A 177 -2.55 4.00 -9.48
N GLU A 178 -3.05 2.77 -9.57
CA GLU A 178 -4.47 2.49 -9.75
C GLU A 178 -4.84 1.22 -8.98
N GLY A 179 -5.89 1.30 -8.16
CA GLY A 179 -6.35 0.18 -7.36
C GLY A 179 -5.38 -0.24 -6.24
N LYS A 180 -5.79 -1.27 -5.49
CA LYS A 180 -5.16 -1.72 -4.25
C LYS A 180 -5.09 -3.23 -4.21
N TYR A 181 -4.04 -3.77 -3.57
CA TYR A 181 -3.91 -5.20 -3.37
C TYR A 181 -4.84 -5.69 -2.26
N LEU A 182 -5.75 -6.61 -2.59
CA LEU A 182 -6.74 -7.11 -1.64
C LEU A 182 -6.13 -7.70 -0.36
N GLY A 183 -4.96 -8.36 -0.47
CA GLY A 183 -4.28 -8.96 0.68
C GLY A 183 -3.57 -7.96 1.60
N TRP A 184 -3.36 -6.72 1.15
CA TRP A 184 -2.65 -5.69 1.89
C TRP A 184 -3.11 -4.30 1.43
N HIS A 185 -4.01 -3.67 2.18
CA HIS A 185 -4.57 -2.37 1.82
C HIS A 185 -4.94 -1.58 3.08
N GLU A 186 -5.14 -0.28 2.91
CA GLU A 186 -5.56 0.62 3.97
C GLU A 186 -6.95 0.24 4.50
N GLU A 187 -7.15 0.24 5.81
CA GLU A 187 -8.46 -0.02 6.38
C GLU A 187 -9.48 1.05 5.96
N ASP A 188 -9.02 2.31 5.83
CA ASP A 188 -9.86 3.50 5.64
C ASP A 188 -10.07 3.90 4.16
N LEU A 189 -10.10 2.93 3.24
CA LEU A 189 -10.34 3.19 1.82
C LEU A 189 -11.75 3.74 1.54
N ALA A 190 -11.83 5.01 1.13
CA ALA A 190 -13.12 5.67 0.82
C ALA A 190 -13.85 5.03 -0.38
N ASP A 191 -13.12 4.64 -1.43
CA ASP A 191 -13.65 3.98 -2.63
C ASP A 191 -13.14 2.53 -2.77
N TRP A 192 -13.16 1.79 -1.65
CA TRP A 192 -12.62 0.43 -1.57
C TRP A 192 -13.20 -0.53 -2.61
N LYS A 193 -14.47 -0.35 -3.01
CA LYS A 193 -15.12 -1.22 -3.99
C LYS A 193 -14.40 -1.16 -5.34
N HIS A 194 -14.22 0.06 -5.84
CA HIS A 194 -13.55 0.26 -7.11
C HIS A 194 -12.06 -0.04 -6.98
N GLN A 195 -11.41 0.41 -5.90
CA GLN A 195 -9.97 0.21 -5.74
C GLN A 195 -9.57 -1.26 -5.57
N LEU A 196 -10.36 -2.07 -4.86
CA LEU A 196 -10.05 -3.49 -4.61
C LEU A 196 -10.62 -4.43 -5.68
N HIS A 197 -11.77 -4.09 -6.28
CA HIS A 197 -12.50 -5.01 -7.16
C HIS A 197 -12.77 -4.46 -8.56
N GLY A 198 -12.63 -3.14 -8.77
CA GLY A 198 -12.93 -2.48 -10.03
C GLY A 198 -14.38 -2.73 -10.49
N ASP A 199 -14.56 -2.82 -11.80
CA ASP A 199 -15.87 -3.04 -12.44
C ASP A 199 -16.49 -4.41 -12.09
N GLN A 200 -15.69 -5.36 -11.58
CA GLN A 200 -16.14 -6.70 -11.20
C GLN A 200 -16.98 -6.70 -9.92
N TYR A 201 -16.98 -5.62 -9.14
CA TYR A 201 -17.74 -5.54 -7.89
C TYR A 201 -19.22 -5.89 -8.05
N LYS A 202 -19.84 -5.47 -9.17
CA LYS A 202 -21.25 -5.77 -9.46
C LYS A 202 -21.50 -7.28 -9.56
N HIS A 203 -20.62 -8.02 -10.22
CA HIS A 203 -20.76 -9.46 -10.33
C HIS A 203 -20.50 -10.14 -8.97
N LEU A 204 -19.50 -9.65 -8.22
CA LEU A 204 -19.18 -10.17 -6.90
C LEU A 204 -20.33 -10.02 -5.90
N ILE A 205 -21.03 -8.88 -5.91
CA ILE A 205 -22.18 -8.68 -5.01
C ILE A 205 -23.35 -9.61 -5.36
N ASP A 206 -23.59 -9.88 -6.65
CA ASP A 206 -24.62 -10.85 -7.07
C ASP A 206 -24.31 -12.27 -6.55
N VAL A 207 -23.03 -12.65 -6.55
CA VAL A 207 -22.56 -13.92 -5.95
C VAL A 207 -22.74 -13.89 -4.43
N LYS A 208 -22.28 -12.83 -3.76
CA LYS A 208 -22.42 -12.67 -2.30
C LYS A 208 -23.88 -12.80 -1.85
N ILE A 209 -24.81 -12.11 -2.50
CA ILE A 209 -26.24 -12.16 -2.14
C ILE A 209 -26.83 -13.56 -2.35
N ARG A 210 -26.37 -14.29 -3.37
CA ARG A 210 -26.86 -15.66 -3.65
C ARG A 210 -26.44 -16.66 -2.57
N TYR A 211 -25.23 -16.52 -2.02
CA TYR A 211 -24.63 -17.53 -1.14
C TYR A 211 -24.53 -17.12 0.34
N ASP A 212 -24.58 -15.83 0.65
CA ASP A 212 -24.46 -15.26 1.99
C ASP A 212 -25.43 -14.08 2.15
N ILE A 213 -26.72 -14.41 2.01
CA ILE A 213 -27.80 -13.42 1.91
C ILE A 213 -27.95 -12.58 3.17
N ASP A 214 -27.67 -13.14 4.35
CA ASP A 214 -27.71 -12.47 5.65
C ASP A 214 -26.39 -11.77 6.01
N ASN A 215 -25.40 -11.83 5.11
CA ASN A 215 -24.07 -11.25 5.29
C ASN A 215 -23.37 -11.77 6.55
N TYR A 216 -23.52 -13.07 6.83
CA TYR A 216 -22.90 -13.72 7.98
C TYR A 216 -21.36 -13.64 7.90
N LEU A 217 -20.79 -13.76 6.69
CA LEU A 217 -19.35 -13.62 6.43
C LEU A 217 -18.98 -12.15 6.18
N TRP A 218 -19.27 -11.27 7.14
CA TRP A 218 -18.94 -9.84 7.07
C TRP A 218 -17.49 -9.57 7.46
N CYS A 219 -16.83 -8.68 6.72
CA CYS A 219 -15.54 -8.10 7.09
C CYS A 219 -15.39 -6.67 6.52
N PRO A 220 -14.53 -5.82 7.10
CA PRO A 220 -14.24 -4.49 6.56
C PRO A 220 -13.76 -4.58 5.11
N ASN A 221 -14.28 -3.70 4.24
CA ASN A 221 -13.97 -3.63 2.81
C ASN A 221 -14.18 -4.94 2.00
N CYS A 222 -14.87 -5.92 2.56
CA CYS A 222 -15.27 -7.12 1.84
C CYS A 222 -16.50 -6.86 0.98
N VAL A 223 -16.69 -7.66 -0.07
CA VAL A 223 -17.88 -7.60 -0.93
C VAL A 223 -19.16 -7.67 -0.10
N GLY A 224 -20.01 -6.66 -0.23
CA GLY A 224 -21.26 -6.55 0.52
C GLY A 224 -21.11 -6.05 1.95
N SER A 225 -19.93 -5.60 2.39
CA SER A 225 -19.70 -5.05 3.74
C SER A 225 -20.52 -3.78 4.02
N ASP A 226 -20.94 -3.08 2.96
CA ASP A 226 -21.78 -1.88 3.01
C ASP A 226 -23.28 -2.17 2.84
N PHE A 227 -23.64 -3.42 2.61
CA PHE A 227 -25.03 -3.86 2.51
C PHE A 227 -25.49 -4.39 3.87
N ARG A 228 -26.70 -3.98 4.27
CA ARG A 228 -27.43 -4.59 5.39
C ARG A 228 -28.76 -5.13 4.89
N VAL A 229 -29.07 -6.37 5.28
CA VAL A 229 -30.42 -6.90 5.15
C VAL A 229 -31.30 -6.22 6.19
N ASP A 230 -32.28 -5.44 5.72
CA ASP A 230 -33.37 -5.01 6.57
C ASP A 230 -34.49 -6.07 6.52
N CYS A 231 -34.51 -6.96 7.51
CA CYS A 231 -35.56 -7.96 7.69
C CYS A 231 -36.81 -7.31 8.31
N ARG A 232 -37.46 -6.38 7.61
CA ARG A 232 -38.77 -5.89 8.05
C ARG A 232 -39.86 -6.80 7.51
N TYR A 233 -40.70 -7.25 8.43
CA TYR A 233 -41.94 -7.93 8.09
C TYR A 233 -42.88 -6.92 7.41
N ASN A 234 -43.25 -7.19 6.16
CA ASN A 234 -44.22 -6.35 5.44
C ASN A 234 -45.62 -6.94 5.62
N ASN A 235 -46.46 -6.24 6.39
CA ASN A 235 -47.85 -6.62 6.63
C ASN A 235 -48.70 -6.66 5.34
N GLU A 236 -48.38 -5.85 4.34
CA GLU A 236 -49.14 -5.78 3.08
C GLU A 236 -48.84 -6.96 2.15
N HIS A 237 -47.62 -7.50 2.22
CA HIS A 237 -47.17 -8.59 1.35
C HIS A 237 -47.11 -9.95 2.10
N ARG A 238 -47.53 -9.98 3.38
CA ARG A 238 -47.51 -11.15 4.27
C ARG A 238 -46.20 -11.94 4.20
N GLY A 239 -45.07 -11.24 4.21
CA GLY A 239 -43.76 -11.86 4.04
C GLY A 239 -42.62 -11.01 4.59
N LEU A 240 -41.49 -11.67 4.82
CA LEU A 240 -40.20 -11.01 5.04
C LEU A 240 -39.77 -10.38 3.71
N MET A 241 -39.72 -9.05 3.66
CA MET A 241 -39.11 -8.35 2.54
C MET A 241 -37.63 -8.18 2.85
N ILE A 242 -36.78 -8.77 2.02
CA ILE A 242 -35.34 -8.48 2.05
C ILE A 242 -35.13 -7.18 1.28
N SER A 243 -35.07 -6.07 2.00
CA SER A 243 -34.66 -4.79 1.43
C SER A 243 -33.18 -4.57 1.74
N GLY A 244 -32.32 -4.74 0.74
CA GLY A 244 -30.92 -4.38 0.85
C GLY A 244 -30.77 -2.87 0.75
N TYR A 245 -30.48 -2.19 1.87
CA TYR A 245 -30.03 -0.80 1.83
C TYR A 245 -28.50 -0.78 1.77
N LEU A 246 -27.97 0.02 0.84
CA LEU A 246 -26.56 0.43 0.85
C LEU A 246 -26.38 1.38 2.03
N ALA A 247 -25.90 0.87 3.16
CA ALA A 247 -25.56 1.67 4.33
C ALA A 247 -24.18 2.30 4.14
N SER A 248 -23.98 3.08 3.08
CA SER A 248 -22.75 3.86 2.97
C SER A 248 -22.79 4.99 4.02
N HIS A 249 -21.62 5.27 4.62
CA HIS A 249 -21.30 6.50 5.36
C HIS A 249 -21.57 6.66 6.87
N ARG A 250 -22.41 5.85 7.55
CA ARG A 250 -22.70 6.12 8.99
C ARG A 250 -21.76 5.51 10.03
N GLN A 251 -21.02 4.44 9.72
CA GLN A 251 -20.09 3.82 10.69
C GLN A 251 -18.73 4.52 10.75
N ASN A 252 -18.13 4.91 9.61
CA ASN A 252 -16.83 5.59 9.60
C ASN A 252 -16.89 6.97 10.28
N MET A 253 -18.01 7.70 10.16
CA MET A 253 -18.23 8.96 10.89
C MET A 253 -18.34 8.79 12.41
N ARG A 254 -18.81 7.63 12.90
CA ARG A 254 -18.90 7.37 14.36
C ARG A 254 -17.55 7.01 14.97
N MET A 255 -16.65 6.37 14.21
CA MET A 255 -15.26 6.14 14.66
C MET A 255 -14.46 7.46 14.67
N ARG A 256 -14.55 8.27 13.60
CA ARG A 256 -13.93 9.61 13.55
C ARG A 256 -14.42 10.55 14.65
N ARG A 257 -15.73 10.56 14.99
CA ARG A 257 -16.25 11.38 16.09
C ARG A 257 -15.82 10.91 17.48
N ARG A 258 -15.51 9.62 17.66
CA ARG A 258 -14.95 9.11 18.93
C ARG A 258 -13.48 9.49 19.09
N GLN A 259 -12.70 9.49 18.01
CA GLN A 259 -11.31 9.96 18.03
C GLN A 259 -11.22 11.50 18.15
N GLN A 260 -12.04 12.25 17.41
CA GLN A 260 -12.01 13.74 17.48
C GLN A 260 -12.75 14.32 18.69
N GLY A 261 -13.69 13.58 19.29
CA GLY A 261 -14.47 14.05 20.44
C GLY A 261 -13.72 14.04 21.77
N GLY A 262 -12.53 13.42 21.83
CA GLY A 262 -11.68 13.37 23.02
C GLY A 262 -10.58 14.45 23.09
N LEU A 263 -10.38 15.22 22.01
CA LEU A 263 -9.22 16.13 21.86
C LEU A 263 -9.59 17.62 21.78
N ARG A 264 -10.80 18.00 22.17
CA ARG A 264 -11.19 19.42 22.32
C ARG A 264 -10.97 19.90 23.75
N ALA A 265 -9.71 19.93 24.17
CA ALA A 265 -9.22 20.84 25.21
C ALA A 265 -7.70 20.98 25.03
N ASP A 266 -7.30 22.17 24.60
CA ASP A 266 -5.96 22.75 24.70
C ASP A 266 -4.77 21.95 24.14
N HIS A 267 -4.33 22.31 22.93
CA HIS A 267 -2.88 22.40 22.64
C HIS A 267 -2.62 23.36 21.46
N ASP A 268 -2.50 24.64 21.82
CA ASP A 268 -1.67 25.62 21.12
C ASP A 268 -0.21 25.26 21.37
N PHE A 269 0.50 24.58 20.45
CA PHE A 269 1.96 24.49 20.51
C PHE A 269 2.62 24.37 19.12
N ARG A 270 3.08 25.54 18.66
CA ARG A 270 4.42 25.86 18.13
C ARG A 270 5.08 24.87 17.16
N HIS A 271 5.15 25.30 15.91
CA HIS A 271 6.19 24.90 14.95
C HIS A 271 7.61 24.97 15.57
N PRO A 272 8.48 23.97 15.37
CA PRO A 272 9.91 24.18 15.55
C PRO A 272 10.46 24.94 14.33
N TYR A 273 11.00 26.12 14.63
CA TYR A 273 11.81 26.93 13.75
C TYR A 273 13.08 26.16 13.35
N ILE A 274 13.41 26.15 12.06
CA ILE A 274 14.77 25.91 11.56
C ILE A 274 15.53 27.22 11.79
N THR A 275 16.45 27.25 12.75
CA THR A 275 17.41 28.35 12.93
C THR A 275 18.83 27.91 12.55
N GLY A 276 19.35 28.54 11.50
CA GLY A 276 20.72 29.07 11.46
C GLY A 276 21.86 28.08 11.25
N MET A 277 22.31 27.95 10.00
CA MET A 277 23.72 27.67 9.69
C MET A 277 24.53 28.95 9.93
N THR A 278 25.49 28.90 10.84
CA THR A 278 26.62 29.85 10.90
C THR A 278 27.87 29.16 10.37
N GLN A 279 28.42 29.74 9.31
CA GLN A 279 29.71 29.38 8.71
C GLN A 279 30.80 30.20 9.43
N HIS A 280 31.84 29.54 9.91
CA HIS A 280 33.08 30.19 10.34
C HIS A 280 34.22 29.67 9.47
N ASP A 281 34.93 30.62 8.86
CA ASP A 281 36.33 30.48 8.45
C ASP A 281 37.25 30.50 9.69
#